data_AF-A0A965X261-F1
#
_entry.id   AF-A0A965X261-F1
#
_cell.length_a   1.000
_cell.length_b   1.000
_cell.length_c   1.000
_cell.angle_alpha   90.00
_cell.angle_beta   90.00
_cell.angle_gamma   90.00
#
_symmetry.space_group_name_H-M   'P 1'
#
loop_
_entity.id
_entity.type
_entity.pdbx_description
1 polymer ?
#
loop_
_entity_poly.entity_id
_entity_poly.type
_entity_poly.pdbx_seq_one_letter_code
_entity_poly.pdbx_strand_id
1 'polypeptide(L)'
;MKKKINVLLIALILFPMITFAQSFPEGTVPNEHNLDGAQWPRVDAEGNTHFRIYAPYAKKVQISFRGPMTREADGYWTYKSPKPEAVGFHYYQIIIDSVYVADPATKSYYGMSKWVSAIEIPEGLQYDKTQDVSHGEIRLKKYWSEMTKTWRKCYVYTPPGYDQNVNQRYPVLYLQHGGGEDETGWVFQGRMGDIMDNLIAEKKAVPMIVVMDRGYATLPGSAPAARMDNPQMNAFLAGASAPAPRPSGNSQQAAPPRPRIPSVFPELLVKEIVPMIDASFRTKTDRVNRAMAGLSMGGGHTFQVVMPNLDKFAYLGGFSGGAGPVDQIDNLYNGIFNNSQKFNQSVKLMFLSIGSEERPERVKAFADALKAKGLKNIVYYESQGSAHEWLTWRRSLREFAPLLFK
;
A
#
# COMPACT_ATOMS: atom_id res chain seq x y z
N MET A 1 48.63 -2.74 -70.85
CA MET A 1 47.37 -1.96 -70.86
C MET A 1 46.59 -2.26 -69.58
N LYS A 2 46.33 -1.22 -68.78
CA LYS A 2 45.72 -1.26 -67.44
C LYS A 2 44.21 -1.54 -67.53
N LYS A 3 43.68 -2.51 -66.78
CA LYS A 3 42.22 -2.68 -66.54
C LYS A 3 41.82 -1.78 -65.37
N LYS A 4 40.86 -0.88 -65.60
CA LYS A 4 40.28 0.01 -64.59
C LYS A 4 39.27 -0.74 -63.74
N ILE A 5 39.39 -0.60 -62.43
CA ILE A 5 38.43 -1.05 -61.41
C ILE A 5 37.35 0.04 -61.29
N ASN A 6 36.09 -0.33 -61.50
CA ASN A 6 34.95 0.55 -61.20
C ASN A 6 34.57 0.36 -59.73
N VAL A 7 34.82 1.38 -58.92
CA VAL A 7 34.30 1.48 -57.55
C VAL A 7 32.90 2.08 -57.63
N LEU A 8 31.90 1.32 -57.19
CA LEU A 8 30.52 1.79 -57.06
C LEU A 8 30.43 2.66 -55.79
N LEU A 9 30.20 3.96 -55.95
CA LEU A 9 29.94 4.87 -54.83
C LEU A 9 28.52 4.60 -54.30
N ILE A 10 28.40 4.02 -53.11
CA ILE A 10 27.14 3.97 -52.35
C ILE A 10 26.97 5.34 -51.69
N ALA A 11 26.03 6.14 -52.20
CA ALA A 11 25.63 7.38 -51.55
C ALA A 11 24.77 7.04 -50.33
N LEU A 12 25.34 7.18 -49.12
CA LEU A 12 24.58 7.18 -47.88
C LEU A 12 23.72 8.45 -47.83
N ILE A 13 22.41 8.30 -48.09
CA ILE A 13 21.43 9.34 -47.81
C ILE A 13 21.23 9.39 -46.29
N LEU A 14 21.99 10.26 -45.63
CA LEU A 14 21.72 10.68 -44.25
C LEU A 14 20.43 11.51 -44.25
N PHE A 15 19.30 10.88 -43.96
CA PHE A 15 18.10 11.61 -43.55
C PHE A 15 18.42 12.32 -42.22
N PRO A 16 18.33 13.65 -42.14
CA PRO A 16 18.43 14.33 -40.85
C PRO A 16 17.19 13.94 -40.05
N MET A 17 17.35 13.08 -39.04
CA MET A 17 16.36 12.98 -37.98
C MET A 17 16.38 14.32 -37.24
N ILE A 18 15.41 15.19 -37.56
CA ILE A 18 15.12 16.36 -36.74
C ILE A 18 14.51 15.81 -35.44
N THR A 19 15.37 15.54 -34.45
CA THR A 19 14.92 15.33 -33.09
C THR A 19 14.47 16.68 -32.56
N PHE A 20 13.15 16.92 -32.51
CA PHE A 20 12.63 17.99 -31.68
C PHE A 20 12.98 17.64 -30.24
N ALA A 21 14.03 18.25 -29.69
CA ALA A 21 14.33 18.16 -28.28
C ALA A 21 13.14 18.78 -27.53
N GLN A 22 12.30 17.93 -26.93
CA GLN A 22 11.25 18.40 -26.05
C GLN A 22 11.95 19.06 -24.84
N SER A 23 11.83 20.38 -24.70
CA SER A 23 12.35 21.08 -23.53
C SER A 23 11.53 20.70 -22.30
N PHE A 24 12.18 20.11 -21.30
CA PHE A 24 11.58 19.82 -20.00
C PHE A 24 11.77 21.01 -19.05
N PRO A 25 10.90 21.21 -18.05
CA PRO A 25 11.16 22.18 -17.01
C PRO A 25 12.50 21.90 -16.34
N GLU A 26 13.32 22.93 -16.19
CA GLU A 26 14.64 22.83 -15.57
C GLU A 26 14.56 22.25 -14.16
N GLY A 27 15.52 21.40 -13.77
CA GLY A 27 15.57 20.79 -12.44
C GLY A 27 14.57 19.66 -12.20
N THR A 28 13.73 19.29 -13.18
CA THR A 28 12.78 18.19 -13.03
C THR A 28 13.32 16.85 -13.54
N VAL A 29 12.94 15.76 -12.87
CA VAL A 29 13.22 14.38 -13.30
C VAL A 29 11.92 13.61 -13.57
N PRO A 30 11.91 12.64 -14.51
CA PRO A 30 10.76 11.73 -14.67
C PRO A 30 10.43 11.03 -13.37
N ASN A 31 9.14 10.84 -13.08
CA ASN A 31 8.74 10.07 -11.91
C ASN A 31 9.15 8.60 -12.05
N GLU A 32 9.53 7.96 -10.95
CA GLU A 32 9.99 6.56 -10.95
C GLU A 32 8.91 5.53 -11.34
N HIS A 33 7.63 5.92 -11.29
CA HIS A 33 6.52 5.08 -11.72
C HIS A 33 6.18 5.24 -13.20
N ASN A 34 6.92 6.06 -13.95
CA ASN A 34 6.77 6.18 -15.39
C ASN A 34 7.08 4.83 -16.08
N LEU A 35 6.41 4.57 -17.19
CA LEU A 35 6.76 3.48 -18.08
C LEU A 35 8.04 3.81 -18.86
N ASP A 36 8.70 2.78 -19.40
CA ASP A 36 9.91 2.95 -20.19
C ASP A 36 9.69 3.94 -21.34
N GLY A 37 10.56 4.94 -21.43
CA GLY A 37 10.47 6.01 -22.43
C GLY A 37 9.52 7.16 -22.09
N ALA A 38 8.63 7.02 -21.09
CA ALA A 38 7.72 8.08 -20.69
C ALA A 38 8.43 9.17 -19.86
N GLN A 39 8.37 10.40 -20.36
CA GLN A 39 9.06 11.56 -19.75
C GLN A 39 8.21 12.36 -18.76
N TRP A 40 6.94 11.97 -18.58
CA TRP A 40 5.94 12.63 -17.73
C TRP A 40 5.10 11.59 -16.99
N PRO A 41 4.59 11.89 -15.77
CA PRO A 41 4.84 13.10 -14.99
C PRO A 41 6.29 13.24 -14.50
N ARG A 42 6.59 14.42 -13.97
CA ARG A 42 7.92 14.80 -13.46
C ARG A 42 7.81 15.43 -12.08
N VAL A 43 8.90 15.39 -11.33
CA VAL A 43 9.03 16.01 -9.99
C VAL A 43 10.31 16.83 -9.95
N ASP A 44 10.28 18.01 -9.33
CA ASP A 44 11.48 18.83 -9.06
C ASP A 44 12.10 18.51 -7.67
N ALA A 45 13.24 19.11 -7.38
CA ALA A 45 13.97 18.88 -6.12
C ALA A 45 13.20 19.36 -4.89
N GLU A 46 12.30 20.34 -5.05
CA GLU A 46 11.46 20.87 -4.00
C GLU A 46 10.20 20.02 -3.76
N GLY A 47 9.91 19.04 -4.63
CA GLY A 47 8.75 18.16 -4.51
C GLY A 47 7.49 18.70 -5.21
N ASN A 48 7.61 19.68 -6.11
CA ASN A 48 6.51 20.07 -6.98
C ASN A 48 6.33 19.05 -8.11
N THR A 49 5.07 18.80 -8.46
CA THR A 49 4.71 17.85 -9.51
C THR A 49 4.38 18.56 -10.81
N HIS A 50 4.76 17.95 -11.91
CA HIS A 50 4.48 18.45 -13.24
C HIS A 50 3.87 17.36 -14.11
N PHE A 51 2.73 17.66 -14.74
CA PHE A 51 2.02 16.76 -15.65
C PHE A 51 1.91 17.39 -17.03
N ARG A 52 1.95 16.55 -18.06
CA ARG A 52 1.75 16.95 -19.44
C ARG A 52 1.02 15.86 -20.21
N ILE A 53 -0.16 16.16 -20.73
CA ILE A 53 -1.06 15.18 -21.34
C ILE A 53 -1.51 15.68 -22.72
N TYR A 54 -1.41 14.85 -23.75
CA TYR A 54 -1.91 15.18 -25.08
C TYR A 54 -3.40 14.87 -25.18
N ALA A 55 -4.23 15.90 -25.33
CA ALA A 55 -5.68 15.76 -25.45
C ALA A 55 -6.26 16.93 -26.26
N PRO A 56 -5.95 17.03 -27.57
CA PRO A 56 -6.15 18.24 -28.37
C PRO A 56 -7.63 18.65 -28.50
N TYR A 57 -8.54 17.67 -28.44
CA TYR A 57 -9.98 17.85 -28.58
C TYR A 57 -10.74 17.87 -27.25
N ALA A 58 -10.07 17.63 -26.12
CA ALA A 58 -10.71 17.69 -24.81
C ALA A 58 -11.17 19.13 -24.52
N LYS A 59 -12.29 19.27 -23.80
CA LYS A 59 -12.77 20.58 -23.32
C LYS A 59 -12.20 20.92 -21.95
N LYS A 60 -11.95 19.90 -21.14
CA LYS A 60 -11.41 20.02 -19.79
C LYS A 60 -10.54 18.82 -19.45
N VAL A 61 -9.32 19.09 -19.00
CA VAL A 61 -8.44 18.08 -18.40
C VAL A 61 -8.09 18.50 -16.97
N GLN A 62 -8.09 17.55 -16.05
CA GLN A 62 -7.73 17.75 -14.65
C GLN A 62 -6.89 16.59 -14.14
N ILE A 63 -6.14 16.81 -13.07
CA ILE A 63 -5.55 15.75 -12.26
C ILE A 63 -6.36 15.62 -10.97
N SER A 64 -6.75 14.40 -10.60
CA SER A 64 -7.50 14.17 -9.36
C SER A 64 -6.73 14.74 -8.16
N PHE A 65 -7.47 15.35 -7.23
CA PHE A 65 -6.95 15.96 -5.99
C PHE A 65 -6.05 17.20 -6.19
N ARG A 66 -5.78 17.59 -7.44
CA ARG A 66 -4.87 18.70 -7.80
C ARG A 66 -5.56 19.84 -8.53
N GLY A 67 -6.52 19.53 -9.41
CA GLY A 67 -7.35 20.52 -10.10
C GLY A 67 -7.14 20.57 -11.62
N PRO A 68 -7.61 21.64 -12.28
CA PRO A 68 -7.60 21.76 -13.73
C PRO A 68 -6.18 21.92 -14.29
N MET A 69 -5.98 21.42 -15.50
CA MET A 69 -4.78 21.64 -16.31
C MET A 69 -4.99 22.83 -17.25
N THR A 70 -3.90 23.44 -17.68
CA THR A 70 -3.87 24.53 -18.67
C THR A 70 -3.72 23.98 -20.07
N ARG A 71 -4.55 24.40 -21.02
CA ARG A 71 -4.45 24.00 -22.43
C ARG A 71 -3.34 24.79 -23.13
N GLU A 72 -2.45 24.09 -23.80
CA GLU A 72 -1.37 24.64 -24.62
C GLU A 72 -1.76 24.73 -26.10
N ALA A 73 -1.06 25.56 -26.87
CA ALA A 73 -1.34 25.78 -28.29
C ALA A 73 -1.11 24.52 -29.17
N ASP A 74 -0.25 23.60 -28.72
CA ASP A 74 0.14 22.37 -29.43
C ASP A 74 -0.79 21.17 -29.15
N GLY A 75 -1.90 21.39 -28.44
CA GLY A 75 -2.87 20.35 -28.09
C GLY A 75 -2.53 19.56 -26.84
N TYR A 76 -1.42 19.89 -26.16
CA TYR A 76 -1.14 19.39 -24.83
C TYR A 76 -1.89 20.17 -23.75
N TRP A 77 -1.98 19.56 -22.58
CA TRP A 77 -2.44 20.15 -21.34
C TRP A 77 -1.33 20.03 -20.31
N THR A 78 -1.04 21.08 -19.56
CA THR A 78 0.02 21.11 -18.54
C THR A 78 -0.53 21.41 -17.16
N TYR A 79 0.14 20.88 -16.14
CA TYR A 79 -0.09 21.24 -14.74
C TYR A 79 1.25 21.32 -14.03
N LYS A 80 1.39 22.32 -13.16
CA LYS A 80 2.44 22.41 -12.14
C LYS A 80 1.75 22.58 -10.80
N SER A 81 2.16 21.82 -9.78
CA SER A 81 1.61 22.01 -8.44
C SER A 81 1.93 23.42 -7.92
N PRO A 82 0.99 24.09 -7.24
CA PRO A 82 1.21 25.45 -6.74
C PRO A 82 2.18 25.51 -5.54
N LYS A 83 2.44 24.36 -4.92
CA LYS A 83 3.37 24.15 -3.81
C LYS A 83 3.91 22.72 -3.85
N PRO A 84 5.01 22.43 -3.12
CA PRO A 84 5.48 21.07 -2.89
C PRO A 84 4.38 20.16 -2.37
N GLU A 85 4.37 18.93 -2.88
CA GLU A 85 3.51 17.87 -2.37
C GLU A 85 4.18 17.12 -1.22
N ALA A 86 3.38 16.41 -0.43
CA ALA A 86 3.92 15.58 0.64
C ALA A 86 4.86 14.52 0.04
N VAL A 87 5.86 14.10 0.82
CA VAL A 87 6.76 13.01 0.40
C VAL A 87 6.01 11.68 0.39
N GLY A 88 6.41 10.79 -0.51
CA GLY A 88 5.91 9.43 -0.61
C GLY A 88 5.05 9.17 -1.85
N PHE A 89 4.18 8.17 -1.72
CA PHE A 89 3.38 7.63 -2.80
C PHE A 89 1.95 8.17 -2.75
N HIS A 90 1.47 8.73 -3.88
CA HIS A 90 0.14 9.32 -3.98
C HIS A 90 -0.60 8.77 -5.20
N TYR A 91 -1.76 8.18 -4.98
CA TYR A 91 -2.65 7.80 -6.09
C TYR A 91 -3.14 9.03 -6.85
N TYR A 92 -3.29 8.91 -8.17
CA TYR A 92 -3.96 9.91 -8.98
C TYR A 92 -4.64 9.31 -10.22
N GLN A 93 -5.51 10.12 -10.83
CA GLN A 93 -6.19 9.84 -12.08
C GLN A 93 -6.17 11.08 -12.96
N ILE A 94 -6.17 10.89 -14.27
CA ILE A 94 -6.49 11.95 -15.23
C ILE A 94 -8.01 12.02 -15.36
N ILE A 95 -8.56 13.23 -15.42
CA ILE A 95 -9.99 13.47 -15.63
C ILE A 95 -10.15 14.25 -16.94
N ILE A 96 -10.59 13.57 -18.00
CA ILE A 96 -10.83 14.16 -19.33
C ILE A 96 -12.33 14.24 -19.56
N ASP A 97 -12.87 15.45 -19.65
CA ASP A 97 -14.30 15.70 -19.89
C ASP A 97 -15.23 14.88 -18.97
N SER A 98 -14.84 14.77 -17.69
CA SER A 98 -15.51 14.00 -16.61
C SER A 98 -15.24 12.49 -16.58
N VAL A 99 -14.46 11.96 -17.52
CA VAL A 99 -14.04 10.54 -17.53
C VAL A 99 -12.74 10.39 -16.75
N TYR A 100 -12.76 9.53 -15.73
CA TYR A 100 -11.61 9.21 -14.90
C TYR A 100 -10.82 8.06 -15.51
N VAL A 101 -9.55 8.28 -15.83
CA VAL A 101 -8.66 7.28 -16.42
C VAL A 101 -7.34 7.19 -15.65
N ALA A 102 -6.73 6.01 -15.66
CA ALA A 102 -5.32 5.90 -15.29
C ALA A 102 -4.48 6.62 -16.36
N ASP A 103 -3.37 7.22 -15.94
CA ASP A 103 -2.38 7.80 -16.84
C ASP A 103 -1.70 6.69 -17.66
N PRO A 104 -1.81 6.71 -19.00
CA PRO A 104 -1.15 5.73 -19.86
C PRO A 104 0.39 5.82 -19.82
N ALA A 105 0.97 6.87 -19.24
CA ALA A 105 2.40 7.08 -19.13
C ALA A 105 3.02 6.45 -17.87
N THR A 106 2.21 5.94 -16.93
CA THR A 106 2.70 5.36 -15.67
C THR A 106 2.28 3.91 -15.47
N LYS A 107 2.99 3.23 -14.57
CA LYS A 107 2.51 1.99 -13.94
C LYS A 107 1.14 2.21 -13.28
N SER A 108 0.39 1.14 -13.14
CA SER A 108 -0.91 1.13 -12.48
C SER A 108 -0.89 0.31 -11.19
N TYR A 109 -1.62 0.78 -10.20
CA TYR A 109 -1.70 0.22 -8.85
C TYR A 109 -3.16 0.00 -8.48
N TYR A 110 -3.47 -1.10 -7.79
CA TYR A 110 -4.82 -1.33 -7.30
C TYR A 110 -5.03 -0.57 -5.98
N GLY A 111 -5.83 0.49 -6.05
CA GLY A 111 -6.17 1.39 -4.95
C GLY A 111 -7.45 2.16 -5.28
N MET A 112 -8.12 2.76 -4.29
CA MET A 112 -9.43 3.40 -4.52
C MET A 112 -10.45 2.46 -5.23
N SER A 113 -10.36 1.16 -4.94
CA SER A 113 -11.14 0.07 -5.53
C SER A 113 -10.95 -0.14 -7.04
N LYS A 114 -9.84 0.31 -7.64
CA LYS A 114 -9.59 0.21 -9.08
C LYS A 114 -8.10 0.25 -9.41
N TRP A 115 -7.75 0.02 -10.67
CA TRP A 115 -6.40 0.30 -11.17
C TRP A 115 -6.27 1.79 -11.47
N VAL A 116 -5.34 2.46 -10.81
CA VAL A 116 -5.05 3.89 -10.92
C VAL A 116 -3.57 4.14 -11.07
N SER A 117 -3.22 5.35 -11.49
CA SER A 117 -1.82 5.79 -11.51
C SER A 117 -1.37 6.24 -10.14
N ALA A 118 -0.06 6.38 -9.99
CA ALA A 118 0.53 6.97 -8.82
C ALA A 118 1.75 7.80 -9.18
N ILE A 119 2.04 8.78 -8.32
CA ILE A 119 3.26 9.57 -8.37
C ILE A 119 4.02 9.36 -7.07
N GLU A 120 5.34 9.36 -7.16
CA GLU A 120 6.24 9.33 -6.00
C GLU A 120 6.96 10.67 -5.85
N ILE A 121 6.87 11.24 -4.66
CA ILE A 121 7.66 12.38 -4.24
C ILE A 121 8.80 11.82 -3.35
N PRO A 122 10.07 11.90 -3.77
CA PRO A 122 11.16 11.24 -3.05
C PRO A 122 11.31 11.71 -1.59
N GLU A 123 11.38 10.77 -0.65
CA GLU A 123 11.75 11.07 0.75
C GLU A 123 13.26 11.28 0.92
N GLY A 124 14.08 10.83 -0.04
CA GLY A 124 15.53 10.85 0.04
C GLY A 124 16.14 9.70 0.87
N LEU A 125 15.31 8.78 1.37
CA LEU A 125 15.75 7.57 2.08
C LEU A 125 15.77 6.35 1.15
N GLN A 126 16.58 5.35 1.51
CA GLN A 126 16.83 4.15 0.69
C GLN A 126 16.23 2.86 1.26
N TYR A 127 15.61 2.90 2.44
CA TYR A 127 15.16 1.69 3.15
C TYR A 127 14.09 0.89 2.40
N ASP A 128 13.32 1.53 1.53
CA ASP A 128 12.27 0.93 0.70
C ASP A 128 12.66 0.89 -0.78
N LYS A 129 13.95 1.03 -1.10
CA LYS A 129 14.49 0.96 -2.46
C LYS A 129 15.26 -0.33 -2.63
N THR A 130 15.29 -0.86 -3.86
CA THR A 130 16.16 -1.99 -4.21
C THR A 130 17.62 -1.59 -4.03
N GLN A 131 18.34 -2.31 -3.16
CA GLN A 131 19.76 -2.13 -2.87
C GLN A 131 20.57 -3.34 -3.35
N ASP A 132 21.90 -3.24 -3.37
CA ASP A 132 22.80 -4.36 -3.64
C ASP A 132 22.88 -5.31 -2.43
N VAL A 133 21.82 -6.09 -2.23
CA VAL A 133 21.66 -7.08 -1.15
C VAL A 133 21.05 -8.36 -1.71
N SER A 134 21.14 -9.46 -0.94
CA SER A 134 20.41 -10.68 -1.32
C SER A 134 18.90 -10.43 -1.24
N HIS A 135 18.18 -10.82 -2.30
CA HIS A 135 16.74 -10.59 -2.41
C HIS A 135 15.91 -11.83 -2.11
N GLY A 136 14.78 -11.61 -1.45
CA GLY A 136 13.74 -12.62 -1.29
C GLY A 136 12.93 -12.81 -2.58
N GLU A 137 12.01 -13.75 -2.54
CA GLU A 137 11.08 -13.99 -3.65
C GLU A 137 9.66 -13.64 -3.26
N ILE A 138 8.91 -13.03 -4.18
CA ILE A 138 7.46 -12.79 -4.04
C ILE A 138 6.73 -13.80 -4.92
N ARG A 139 6.07 -14.75 -4.29
CA ARG A 139 5.40 -15.90 -4.94
C ARG A 139 3.90 -15.69 -4.96
N LEU A 140 3.29 -15.83 -6.13
CA LEU A 140 1.82 -15.89 -6.25
C LEU A 140 1.34 -17.30 -5.93
N LYS A 141 0.43 -17.42 -4.96
CA LYS A 141 -0.23 -18.69 -4.64
C LYS A 141 -1.73 -18.57 -4.83
N LYS A 142 -2.28 -19.45 -5.68
CA LYS A 142 -3.73 -19.64 -5.82
C LYS A 142 -4.18 -20.75 -4.87
N TYR A 143 -5.36 -20.59 -4.28
CA TYR A 143 -5.96 -21.60 -3.41
C TYR A 143 -7.48 -21.57 -3.53
N TRP A 144 -8.10 -22.73 -3.35
CA TRP A 144 -9.55 -22.82 -3.24
C TRP A 144 -9.95 -22.55 -1.79
N SER A 145 -10.98 -21.72 -1.59
CA SER A 145 -11.57 -21.50 -0.26
C SER A 145 -12.88 -22.26 -0.15
N GLU A 146 -12.97 -23.14 0.85
CA GLU A 146 -14.21 -23.85 1.14
C GLU A 146 -15.26 -22.92 1.75
N MET A 147 -14.82 -21.92 2.52
CA MET A 147 -15.67 -20.92 3.14
C MET A 147 -16.32 -19.98 2.13
N THR A 148 -15.56 -19.48 1.14
CA THR A 148 -16.10 -18.55 0.12
C THR A 148 -16.58 -19.26 -1.15
N LYS A 149 -16.29 -20.56 -1.31
CA LYS A 149 -16.55 -21.36 -2.52
C LYS A 149 -16.04 -20.69 -3.80
N THR A 150 -14.86 -20.09 -3.71
CA THR A 150 -14.21 -19.41 -4.83
C THR A 150 -12.71 -19.65 -4.82
N TRP A 151 -12.10 -19.56 -5.99
CA TRP A 151 -10.66 -19.45 -6.11
C TRP A 151 -10.20 -18.10 -5.60
N ARG A 152 -9.24 -18.13 -4.70
CA ARG A 152 -8.57 -16.97 -4.13
C ARG A 152 -7.08 -17.03 -4.42
N LYS A 153 -6.38 -15.95 -4.13
CA LYS A 153 -4.94 -15.86 -4.30
C LYS A 153 -4.32 -14.96 -3.23
N CYS A 154 -3.09 -15.27 -2.86
CA CYS A 154 -2.24 -14.47 -2.01
C CYS A 154 -0.85 -14.33 -2.62
N TYR A 155 -0.13 -13.29 -2.18
CA TYR A 155 1.30 -13.18 -2.38
C TYR A 155 2.03 -13.63 -1.13
N VAL A 156 3.14 -14.35 -1.32
CA VAL A 156 3.97 -14.85 -0.24
C VAL A 156 5.41 -14.42 -0.50
N TYR A 157 5.96 -13.58 0.37
CA TYR A 157 7.38 -13.28 0.41
C TYR A 157 8.11 -14.40 1.16
N THR A 158 9.16 -14.94 0.55
CA THR A 158 10.13 -15.83 1.22
C THR A 158 11.48 -15.13 1.31
N PRO A 159 12.16 -15.15 2.47
CA PRO A 159 13.36 -14.36 2.69
C PRO A 159 14.54 -14.87 1.84
N PRO A 160 15.58 -14.04 1.65
CA PRO A 160 16.80 -14.45 0.97
C PRO A 160 17.36 -15.75 1.54
N GLY A 161 17.79 -16.66 0.66
CA GLY A 161 18.31 -17.97 1.06
C GLY A 161 17.25 -19.03 1.36
N TYR A 162 15.95 -18.74 1.20
CA TYR A 162 14.88 -19.68 1.53
C TYR A 162 15.04 -21.04 0.82
N ASP A 163 15.27 -21.05 -0.50
CA ASP A 163 15.39 -22.30 -1.28
C ASP A 163 16.75 -22.99 -1.12
N GLN A 164 17.79 -22.25 -0.74
CA GLN A 164 19.10 -22.82 -0.43
C GLN A 164 19.11 -23.51 0.94
N ASN A 165 18.39 -22.95 1.92
CA ASN A 165 18.33 -23.47 3.30
C ASN A 165 17.14 -24.41 3.48
N VAL A 166 17.17 -25.57 2.81
CA VAL A 166 16.03 -26.51 2.73
C VAL A 166 15.54 -27.07 4.08
N ASN A 167 16.39 -27.06 5.11
CA ASN A 167 16.04 -27.53 6.45
C ASN A 167 15.58 -26.41 7.41
N GLN A 168 15.73 -25.15 7.00
CA GLN A 168 15.36 -24.01 7.83
C GLN A 168 13.85 -23.75 7.75
N ARG A 169 13.25 -23.50 8.92
CA ARG A 169 11.87 -23.06 9.07
C ARG A 169 11.82 -21.62 9.56
N TYR A 170 10.83 -20.87 9.11
CA TYR A 170 10.73 -19.43 9.29
C TYR A 170 9.46 -19.04 10.05
N PRO A 171 9.50 -18.01 10.89
CA PRO A 171 8.28 -17.40 11.43
C PRO A 171 7.49 -16.71 10.31
N VAL A 172 6.21 -16.44 10.56
CA VAL A 172 5.28 -15.91 9.54
C VAL A 172 4.59 -14.65 10.02
N LEU A 173 4.67 -13.59 9.21
CA LEU A 173 3.87 -12.37 9.33
C LEU A 173 2.73 -12.40 8.31
N TYR A 174 1.48 -12.29 8.78
CA TYR A 174 0.31 -12.05 7.91
C TYR A 174 0.07 -10.54 7.81
N LEU A 175 0.14 -9.96 6.62
CA LEU A 175 0.18 -8.51 6.40
C LEU A 175 -0.96 -8.04 5.50
N GLN A 176 -1.94 -7.33 6.09
CA GLN A 176 -3.19 -6.95 5.40
C GLN A 176 -3.19 -5.50 4.88
N HIS A 177 -3.79 -5.34 3.70
CA HIS A 177 -4.07 -4.07 3.04
C HIS A 177 -5.30 -3.35 3.61
N GLY A 178 -5.56 -2.13 3.14
CA GLY A 178 -6.66 -1.27 3.55
C GLY A 178 -7.91 -1.34 2.68
N GLY A 179 -8.82 -0.38 2.88
CA GLY A 179 -10.02 -0.23 2.08
C GLY A 179 -9.68 0.13 0.62
N GLY A 180 -10.40 -0.44 -0.35
CA GLY A 180 -10.20 -0.18 -1.77
C GLY A 180 -8.91 -0.75 -2.37
N GLU A 181 -8.20 -1.58 -1.62
CA GLU A 181 -6.95 -2.22 -2.05
C GLU A 181 -7.14 -3.73 -2.20
N ASP A 182 -6.07 -4.45 -2.51
CA ASP A 182 -6.07 -5.90 -2.59
C ASP A 182 -4.73 -6.52 -2.20
N GLU A 183 -4.57 -7.82 -2.41
CA GLU A 183 -3.37 -8.60 -2.09
C GLU A 183 -2.08 -8.08 -2.76
N THR A 184 -2.19 -7.19 -3.76
CA THR A 184 -1.04 -6.60 -4.45
C THR A 184 -0.47 -5.37 -3.75
N GLY A 185 -1.23 -4.75 -2.83
CA GLY A 185 -0.90 -3.43 -2.29
C GLY A 185 0.47 -3.36 -1.62
N TRP A 186 0.73 -4.29 -0.70
CA TRP A 186 2.00 -4.36 0.01
C TRP A 186 3.17 -4.74 -0.91
N VAL A 187 2.91 -5.49 -1.98
CA VAL A 187 3.93 -5.90 -2.95
C VAL A 187 4.41 -4.69 -3.75
N PHE A 188 3.51 -3.92 -4.36
CA PHE A 188 3.90 -2.86 -5.29
C PHE A 188 4.06 -1.51 -4.59
N GLN A 189 2.96 -0.89 -4.17
CA GLN A 189 3.02 0.44 -3.58
C GLN A 189 3.48 0.43 -2.11
N GLY A 190 3.44 -0.71 -1.43
CA GLY A 190 3.98 -0.89 -0.08
C GLY A 190 5.46 -1.30 -0.04
N ARG A 191 6.06 -1.69 -1.17
CA ARG A 191 7.49 -2.08 -1.30
C ARG A 191 7.99 -2.99 -0.18
N MET A 192 7.12 -3.90 0.26
CA MET A 192 7.42 -4.72 1.43
C MET A 192 8.63 -5.63 1.19
N GLY A 193 8.86 -6.06 -0.07
CA GLY A 193 10.00 -6.90 -0.43
C GLY A 193 11.32 -6.17 -0.19
N ASP A 194 11.49 -4.97 -0.74
CA ASP A 194 12.69 -4.14 -0.55
C ASP A 194 12.90 -3.81 0.93
N ILE A 195 11.84 -3.44 1.66
CA ILE A 195 11.93 -3.14 3.10
C ILE A 195 12.43 -4.36 3.88
N MET A 196 11.87 -5.55 3.60
CA MET A 196 12.27 -6.78 4.30
C MET A 196 13.68 -7.21 3.93
N ASP A 197 14.05 -7.17 2.66
CA ASP A 197 15.40 -7.51 2.18
C ASP A 197 16.45 -6.64 2.86
N ASN A 198 16.25 -5.32 2.85
CA ASN A 198 17.16 -4.36 3.47
C ASN A 198 17.27 -4.58 4.98
N LEU A 199 16.14 -4.75 5.68
CA LEU A 199 16.16 -5.01 7.13
C LEU A 199 16.82 -6.34 7.51
N ILE A 200 16.67 -7.38 6.69
CA ILE A 200 17.31 -8.68 6.89
C ILE A 200 18.81 -8.59 6.62
N ALA A 201 19.22 -7.92 5.54
CA ALA A 201 20.62 -7.69 5.21
C ALA A 201 21.34 -6.88 6.30
N GLU A 202 20.66 -5.86 6.86
CA GLU A 202 21.12 -5.06 7.99
C GLU A 202 21.03 -5.80 9.35
N LYS A 203 20.54 -7.05 9.38
CA LYS A 203 20.33 -7.87 10.59
C LYS A 203 19.41 -7.23 11.63
N LYS A 204 18.54 -6.32 11.21
CA LYS A 204 17.55 -5.65 12.08
C LYS A 204 16.30 -6.49 12.26
N ALA A 205 15.86 -7.15 11.19
CA ALA A 205 14.74 -8.10 11.21
C ALA A 205 15.25 -9.54 11.07
N VAL A 206 14.56 -10.48 11.71
CA VAL A 206 14.82 -11.90 11.47
C VAL A 206 14.30 -12.29 10.06
N PRO A 207 14.96 -13.22 9.35
CA PRO A 207 14.38 -13.81 8.15
C PRO A 207 13.00 -14.41 8.46
N MET A 208 11.96 -13.96 7.76
CA MET A 208 10.58 -14.38 7.98
C MET A 208 9.82 -14.49 6.66
N ILE A 209 8.79 -15.33 6.65
CA ILE A 209 7.81 -15.37 5.56
C ILE A 209 6.79 -14.25 5.81
N VAL A 210 6.35 -13.58 4.75
CA VAL A 210 5.24 -12.62 4.84
C VAL A 210 4.13 -13.01 3.86
N VAL A 211 2.89 -13.07 4.34
CA VAL A 211 1.71 -13.48 3.56
C VAL A 211 0.77 -12.29 3.41
N MET A 212 0.41 -11.98 2.17
CA MET A 212 -0.48 -10.86 1.82
C MET A 212 -1.69 -11.41 1.05
N ASP A 213 -2.86 -11.39 1.69
CA ASP A 213 -4.13 -11.88 1.12
C ASP A 213 -5.14 -10.75 0.96
N ARG A 214 -6.19 -11.01 0.18
CA ARG A 214 -7.29 -10.07 -0.04
C ARG A 214 -8.20 -10.03 1.18
N GLY A 215 -8.24 -8.91 1.89
CA GLY A 215 -9.10 -8.71 3.07
C GLY A 215 -10.61 -8.77 2.80
N TYR A 216 -11.02 -8.84 1.54
CA TYR A 216 -12.42 -9.00 1.11
C TYR A 216 -12.78 -10.48 0.93
N ALA A 217 -13.58 -11.00 1.85
CA ALA A 217 -14.10 -12.36 1.79
C ALA A 217 -15.56 -12.38 2.25
N THR A 218 -16.43 -13.02 1.47
CA THR A 218 -17.87 -13.12 1.74
C THR A 218 -18.34 -14.54 1.51
N LEU A 219 -19.38 -14.96 2.24
CA LEU A 219 -20.01 -16.27 2.02
C LEU A 219 -20.71 -16.33 0.65
N PRO A 220 -20.87 -17.53 0.05
CA PRO A 220 -21.64 -17.72 -1.17
C PRO A 220 -23.05 -17.12 -1.06
N GLY A 221 -23.52 -16.48 -2.14
CA GLY A 221 -24.84 -15.85 -2.16
C GLY A 221 -24.92 -14.47 -1.47
N SER A 222 -23.84 -14.00 -0.83
CA SER A 222 -23.76 -12.63 -0.34
C SER A 222 -23.73 -11.64 -1.52
N ALA A 223 -24.31 -10.45 -1.33
CA ALA A 223 -24.15 -9.37 -2.28
C ALA A 223 -22.63 -9.07 -2.49
N PRO A 224 -22.19 -8.74 -3.71
CA PRO A 224 -20.82 -8.32 -3.94
C PRO A 224 -20.45 -7.16 -3.03
N ALA A 225 -19.21 -7.13 -2.54
CA ALA A 225 -18.71 -5.98 -1.81
C ALA A 225 -18.89 -4.72 -2.68
N ALA A 226 -19.64 -3.73 -2.16
CA ALA A 226 -19.88 -2.50 -2.88
C ALA A 226 -18.55 -1.81 -3.17
N ARG A 227 -18.32 -1.47 -4.44
CA ARG A 227 -17.13 -0.73 -4.84
C ARG A 227 -17.11 0.62 -4.13
N MET A 228 -16.02 0.94 -3.44
CA MET A 228 -15.81 2.23 -2.79
C MET A 228 -15.37 3.27 -3.84
N ASP A 229 -16.20 3.51 -4.85
CA ASP A 229 -15.85 4.33 -6.01
C ASP A 229 -16.80 5.52 -6.16
N ASN A 230 -16.49 6.58 -5.41
CA ASN A 230 -17.06 7.92 -5.57
C ASN A 230 -16.00 8.96 -5.20
N PRO A 231 -16.12 10.23 -5.64
CA PRO A 231 -15.06 11.23 -5.44
C PRO A 231 -14.63 11.42 -3.99
N GLN A 232 -15.56 11.44 -3.04
CA GLN A 232 -15.26 11.62 -1.60
C GLN A 232 -14.52 10.42 -1.03
N MET A 233 -14.98 9.21 -1.37
CA MET A 233 -14.34 7.98 -0.92
C MET A 233 -12.97 7.79 -1.56
N ASN A 234 -12.81 8.12 -2.84
CA ASN A 234 -11.53 8.07 -3.53
C ASN A 234 -10.52 9.05 -2.90
N ALA A 235 -10.96 10.26 -2.53
CA ALA A 235 -10.09 11.19 -1.81
C ALA A 235 -9.65 10.64 -0.45
N PHE A 236 -10.58 10.10 0.35
CA PHE A 236 -10.24 9.45 1.62
C PHE A 236 -9.26 8.28 1.45
N LEU A 237 -9.51 7.40 0.49
CA LEU A 237 -8.65 6.23 0.20
C LEU A 237 -7.30 6.60 -0.41
N ALA A 238 -7.18 7.80 -0.97
CA ALA A 238 -5.93 8.37 -1.45
C ALA A 238 -5.21 9.24 -0.41
N GLY A 239 -5.73 9.36 0.82
CA GLY A 239 -5.21 10.29 1.84
C GLY A 239 -5.30 11.76 1.43
N ALA A 240 -6.08 12.08 0.39
CA ALA A 240 -6.23 13.41 -0.15
C ALA A 240 -7.39 14.17 0.50
N SER A 241 -7.33 15.51 0.43
CA SER A 241 -8.47 16.35 0.77
C SER A 241 -9.63 16.13 -0.21
N ALA A 242 -10.84 15.88 0.31
CA ALA A 242 -12.01 15.69 -0.53
C ALA A 242 -12.38 16.98 -1.30
N PRO A 243 -12.81 16.90 -2.57
CA PRO A 243 -13.42 18.05 -3.24
C PRO A 243 -14.67 18.49 -2.46
N ALA A 244 -14.95 19.79 -2.48
CA ALA A 244 -16.14 20.36 -1.84
C ALA A 244 -17.41 19.57 -2.23
N PRO A 245 -18.38 19.37 -1.31
CA PRO A 245 -19.64 18.74 -1.66
C PRO A 245 -20.25 19.45 -2.87
N ARG A 246 -20.83 18.71 -3.82
CA ARG A 246 -21.79 19.35 -4.74
C ARG A 246 -22.86 20.04 -3.88
N PRO A 247 -23.39 21.21 -4.27
CA PRO A 247 -24.53 21.79 -3.58
C PRO A 247 -25.60 20.71 -3.47
N SER A 248 -25.87 20.27 -2.24
CA SER A 248 -26.89 19.28 -1.98
C SER A 248 -28.22 19.93 -2.33
N GLY A 249 -28.88 19.46 -3.38
CA GLY A 249 -30.34 19.52 -3.38
C GLY A 249 -30.80 18.88 -2.07
N ASN A 250 -31.65 19.57 -1.32
CA ASN A 250 -32.13 19.23 0.02
C ASN A 250 -32.22 17.72 0.29
N SER A 251 -31.19 17.15 0.90
CA SER A 251 -31.28 15.85 1.56
C SER A 251 -30.37 15.84 2.79
N GLN A 252 -30.84 16.48 3.87
CA GLN A 252 -30.37 16.21 5.24
C GLN A 252 -30.87 14.83 5.72
N GLN A 253 -30.67 13.80 4.92
CA GLN A 253 -30.78 12.42 5.40
C GLN A 253 -29.36 11.89 5.48
N ALA A 254 -28.88 11.66 6.70
CA ALA A 254 -27.77 10.77 6.92
C ALA A 254 -28.08 9.49 6.12
N ALA A 255 -27.20 9.14 5.18
CA ALA A 255 -27.37 7.89 4.45
C ALA A 255 -27.56 6.79 5.50
N PRO A 256 -28.61 5.94 5.40
CA PRO A 256 -28.83 4.89 6.37
C PRO A 256 -27.54 4.07 6.50
N PRO A 257 -27.17 3.61 7.71
CA PRO A 257 -25.98 2.79 7.89
C PRO A 257 -26.09 1.61 6.93
N ARG A 258 -25.22 1.61 5.89
CA ARG A 258 -25.19 0.49 4.96
C ARG A 258 -24.83 -0.73 5.80
N PRO A 259 -25.64 -1.81 5.78
CA PRO A 259 -25.29 -3.01 6.52
C PRO A 259 -23.88 -3.42 6.12
N ARG A 260 -22.95 -3.45 7.08
CA ARG A 260 -21.63 -4.03 6.85
C ARG A 260 -21.90 -5.49 6.51
N ILE A 261 -21.73 -5.85 5.24
CA ILE A 261 -21.67 -7.26 4.87
C ILE A 261 -20.57 -7.86 5.76
N PRO A 262 -20.86 -8.84 6.63
CA PRO A 262 -19.87 -9.39 7.52
C PRO A 262 -18.77 -10.01 6.65
N SER A 263 -17.60 -9.37 6.64
CA SER A 263 -16.42 -9.98 6.03
C SER A 263 -16.11 -11.23 6.84
N VAL A 264 -16.04 -12.38 6.17
CA VAL A 264 -15.61 -13.64 6.80
C VAL A 264 -14.09 -13.78 6.80
N PHE A 265 -13.36 -12.74 6.40
CA PHE A 265 -11.90 -12.76 6.30
C PHE A 265 -11.20 -13.18 7.61
N PRO A 266 -11.59 -12.68 8.80
CA PRO A 266 -10.92 -13.10 10.03
C PRO A 266 -10.98 -14.61 10.28
N GLU A 267 -12.14 -15.22 10.00
CA GLU A 267 -12.34 -16.66 10.14
C GLU A 267 -11.61 -17.44 9.04
N LEU A 268 -11.71 -16.97 7.80
CA LEU A 268 -11.01 -17.51 6.63
C LEU A 268 -9.50 -17.59 6.86
N LEU A 269 -8.90 -16.53 7.40
CA LEU A 269 -7.47 -16.48 7.66
C LEU A 269 -7.04 -17.60 8.62
N VAL A 270 -7.75 -17.72 9.74
CA VAL A 270 -7.40 -18.69 10.79
C VAL A 270 -7.68 -20.12 10.35
N LYS A 271 -8.81 -20.36 9.68
CA LYS A 271 -9.29 -21.72 9.36
C LYS A 271 -8.74 -22.27 8.04
N GLU A 272 -8.37 -21.41 7.08
CA GLU A 272 -7.92 -21.87 5.76
C GLU A 272 -6.55 -21.33 5.39
N ILE A 273 -6.29 -20.03 5.52
CA ILE A 273 -5.04 -19.43 5.02
C ILE A 273 -3.85 -19.88 5.88
N VAL A 274 -3.94 -19.82 7.22
CA VAL A 274 -2.86 -20.25 8.11
C VAL A 274 -2.49 -21.73 7.89
N PRO A 275 -3.44 -22.69 7.94
CA PRO A 275 -3.12 -24.09 7.65
C PRO A 275 -2.55 -24.30 6.25
N MET A 276 -3.06 -23.61 5.24
CA MET A 276 -2.58 -23.70 3.86
C MET A 276 -1.13 -23.24 3.73
N ILE A 277 -0.76 -22.14 4.39
CA ILE A 277 0.61 -21.61 4.39
C ILE A 277 1.55 -22.57 5.14
N ASP A 278 1.14 -23.05 6.32
CA ASP A 278 1.93 -23.99 7.12
C ASP A 278 2.17 -25.34 6.39
N ALA A 279 1.23 -25.77 5.55
CA ALA A 279 1.38 -26.95 4.71
C ALA A 279 2.21 -26.73 3.44
N SER A 280 2.25 -25.49 2.92
CA SER A 280 2.88 -25.18 1.63
C SER A 280 4.30 -24.59 1.75
N PHE A 281 4.66 -24.09 2.93
CA PHE A 281 5.94 -23.42 3.18
C PHE A 281 6.61 -23.97 4.44
N ARG A 282 7.92 -23.76 4.56
CA ARG A 282 8.71 -24.17 5.73
C ARG A 282 8.49 -23.19 6.87
N THR A 283 7.33 -23.26 7.52
CA THR A 283 6.98 -22.38 8.63
C THR A 283 7.32 -23.00 9.99
N LYS A 284 7.55 -22.13 10.98
CA LYS A 284 7.42 -22.46 12.41
C LYS A 284 5.97 -22.19 12.79
N THR A 285 5.26 -23.23 13.25
CA THR A 285 3.79 -23.21 13.33
C THR A 285 3.25 -22.84 14.71
N ASP A 286 4.12 -22.72 15.70
CA ASP A 286 3.74 -22.31 17.04
C ASP A 286 3.47 -20.81 17.12
N ARG A 287 2.82 -20.42 18.21
CA ARG A 287 2.22 -19.10 18.32
C ARG A 287 3.21 -17.95 18.45
N VAL A 288 4.41 -18.20 18.99
CA VAL A 288 5.45 -17.18 19.16
C VAL A 288 6.24 -16.98 17.86
N ASN A 289 5.95 -17.75 16.82
CA ASN A 289 6.47 -17.56 15.48
C ASN A 289 5.40 -17.07 14.48
N ARG A 290 4.27 -16.55 14.99
CA ARG A 290 3.18 -16.03 14.16
C ARG A 290 2.76 -14.61 14.57
N ALA A 291 2.82 -13.70 13.61
CA ALA A 291 2.46 -12.30 13.72
C ALA A 291 1.36 -11.94 12.72
N MET A 292 0.56 -10.92 13.02
CA MET A 292 -0.31 -10.31 12.02
C MET A 292 -0.26 -8.78 12.12
N ALA A 293 -0.21 -8.09 11.00
CA ALA A 293 -0.37 -6.65 10.96
C ALA A 293 -1.25 -6.23 9.80
N GLY A 294 -1.74 -5.00 9.84
CA GLY A 294 -2.45 -4.46 8.70
C GLY A 294 -2.71 -2.97 8.82
N LEU A 295 -2.99 -2.37 7.67
CA LEU A 295 -3.25 -0.94 7.56
C LEU A 295 -4.75 -0.63 7.50
N SER A 296 -5.21 0.44 8.14
CA SER A 296 -6.60 0.92 8.08
C SER A 296 -7.64 -0.18 8.37
N MET A 297 -8.47 -0.56 7.39
CA MET A 297 -9.37 -1.72 7.44
C MET A 297 -8.65 -3.02 7.83
N GLY A 298 -7.48 -3.28 7.25
CA GLY A 298 -6.62 -4.41 7.58
C GLY A 298 -6.07 -4.36 9.01
N GLY A 299 -5.88 -3.16 9.56
CA GLY A 299 -5.56 -2.97 10.99
C GLY A 299 -6.72 -3.43 11.86
N GLY A 300 -7.96 -3.05 11.51
CA GLY A 300 -9.16 -3.57 12.16
C GLY A 300 -9.30 -5.09 12.07
N HIS A 301 -9.09 -5.67 10.88
CA HIS A 301 -9.07 -7.13 10.69
C HIS A 301 -7.99 -7.80 11.56
N THR A 302 -6.82 -7.18 11.71
CA THR A 302 -5.73 -7.71 12.54
C THR A 302 -6.19 -7.90 13.98
N PHE A 303 -6.82 -6.91 14.59
CA PHE A 303 -7.34 -7.07 15.95
C PHE A 303 -8.48 -8.11 16.02
N GLN A 304 -9.38 -8.13 15.04
CA GLN A 304 -10.47 -9.12 14.97
C GLN A 304 -9.99 -10.55 14.80
N VAL A 305 -8.84 -10.77 14.16
CA VAL A 305 -8.17 -12.08 14.08
C VAL A 305 -7.43 -12.39 15.37
N VAL A 306 -6.50 -11.53 15.77
CA VAL A 306 -5.49 -11.88 16.78
C VAL A 306 -6.10 -11.95 18.17
N MET A 307 -6.95 -10.99 18.55
CA MET A 307 -7.47 -10.92 19.92
C MET A 307 -8.32 -12.14 20.32
N PRO A 308 -9.19 -12.70 19.46
CA PRO A 308 -9.88 -13.94 19.75
C PRO A 308 -9.01 -15.21 19.59
N ASN A 309 -7.82 -15.09 18.98
CA ASN A 309 -6.93 -16.22 18.66
C ASN A 309 -5.53 -16.05 19.29
N LEU A 310 -5.48 -15.61 20.56
CA LEU A 310 -4.24 -15.49 21.34
C LEU A 310 -3.59 -16.84 21.68
N ASP A 311 -4.19 -17.96 21.29
CA ASP A 311 -3.55 -19.27 21.23
C ASP A 311 -2.68 -19.43 19.99
N LYS A 312 -2.93 -18.69 18.90
CA LYS A 312 -2.27 -18.84 17.59
C LYS A 312 -1.32 -17.71 17.19
N PHE A 313 -1.51 -16.50 17.72
CA PHE A 313 -0.72 -15.30 17.37
C PHE A 313 -0.17 -14.56 18.59
N ALA A 314 1.11 -14.21 18.58
CA ALA A 314 1.76 -13.50 19.70
C ALA A 314 2.08 -12.03 19.44
N TYR A 315 2.07 -11.61 18.18
CA TYR A 315 2.45 -10.26 17.77
C TYR A 315 1.34 -9.68 16.92
N LEU A 316 0.99 -8.41 17.16
CA LEU A 316 0.09 -7.68 16.29
C LEU A 316 0.52 -6.24 15.99
N GLY A 317 0.18 -5.76 14.79
CA GLY A 317 0.40 -4.39 14.35
C GLY A 317 -0.84 -3.75 13.73
N GLY A 318 -1.28 -2.60 14.25
CA GLY A 318 -2.33 -1.78 13.64
C GLY A 318 -1.75 -0.48 13.07
N PHE A 319 -1.66 -0.37 11.75
CA PHE A 319 -1.11 0.80 11.07
C PHE A 319 -2.24 1.72 10.59
N SER A 320 -2.36 2.93 11.11
CA SER A 320 -3.51 3.84 10.88
C SER A 320 -4.87 3.14 11.05
N GLY A 321 -4.91 2.13 11.92
CA GLY A 321 -6.06 1.29 12.23
C GLY A 321 -6.53 1.53 13.67
N GLY A 322 -7.43 0.69 14.16
CA GLY A 322 -7.86 0.78 15.55
C GLY A 322 -8.47 -0.52 16.05
N ALA A 323 -8.25 -0.80 17.33
CA ALA A 323 -8.87 -1.91 18.05
C ALA A 323 -10.32 -1.60 18.46
N GLY A 324 -10.70 -0.32 18.43
CA GLY A 324 -11.99 0.14 18.92
C GLY A 324 -11.85 1.52 19.57
N PRO A 325 -12.94 2.07 20.09
CA PRO A 325 -12.91 3.38 20.72
C PRO A 325 -12.40 3.26 22.17
N VAL A 326 -11.68 4.29 22.64
CA VAL A 326 -10.99 4.30 23.94
C VAL A 326 -11.96 4.21 25.12
N ASP A 327 -13.13 4.83 24.98
CA ASP A 327 -14.21 4.82 25.98
C ASP A 327 -14.83 3.43 26.21
N GLN A 328 -14.66 2.50 25.28
CA GLN A 328 -15.15 1.12 25.39
C GLN A 328 -14.02 0.12 25.66
N ILE A 329 -12.79 0.57 25.93
CA ILE A 329 -11.60 -0.27 26.01
C ILE A 329 -11.77 -1.47 26.96
N ASP A 330 -12.51 -1.29 28.05
CA ASP A 330 -12.76 -2.32 29.07
C ASP A 330 -13.63 -3.48 28.57
N ASN A 331 -14.45 -3.24 27.54
CA ASN A 331 -15.37 -4.23 26.98
C ASN A 331 -14.86 -4.85 25.67
N LEU A 332 -13.78 -4.29 25.10
CA LEU A 332 -13.22 -4.78 23.86
C LEU A 332 -12.64 -6.20 24.03
N TYR A 333 -12.89 -7.05 23.05
CA TYR A 333 -12.33 -8.40 22.93
C TYR A 333 -12.49 -9.25 24.20
N ASN A 334 -13.72 -9.30 24.72
CA ASN A 334 -14.08 -10.04 25.94
C ASN A 334 -13.28 -9.56 27.17
N GLY A 335 -13.00 -8.25 27.23
CA GLY A 335 -12.35 -7.59 28.37
C GLY A 335 -10.89 -7.96 28.58
N ILE A 336 -10.20 -8.46 27.56
CA ILE A 336 -8.78 -8.86 27.67
C ILE A 336 -7.89 -7.73 28.20
N PHE A 337 -8.21 -6.47 27.89
CA PHE A 337 -7.44 -5.30 28.34
C PHE A 337 -7.60 -4.98 29.84
N ASN A 338 -8.56 -5.61 30.52
CA ASN A 338 -8.69 -5.55 31.99
C ASN A 338 -7.90 -6.66 32.70
N ASN A 339 -7.37 -7.64 31.96
CA ASN A 339 -6.60 -8.74 32.52
C ASN A 339 -5.12 -8.62 32.11
N SER A 340 -4.39 -7.74 32.80
CA SER A 340 -2.99 -7.45 32.50
C SER A 340 -2.10 -8.69 32.59
N GLN A 341 -2.37 -9.61 33.52
CA GLN A 341 -1.62 -10.87 33.62
C GLN A 341 -1.79 -11.72 32.36
N LYS A 342 -3.03 -12.01 31.96
CA LYS A 342 -3.32 -12.80 30.76
C LYS A 342 -2.81 -12.12 29.50
N PHE A 343 -3.01 -10.81 29.38
CA PHE A 343 -2.53 -10.04 28.25
C PHE A 343 -0.99 -10.09 28.15
N ASN A 344 -0.26 -9.79 29.22
CA ASN A 344 1.20 -9.74 29.22
C ASN A 344 1.85 -11.12 28.99
N GLN A 345 1.16 -12.20 29.38
CA GLN A 345 1.60 -13.57 29.08
C GLN A 345 1.35 -13.94 27.61
N SER A 346 0.26 -13.45 27.03
CA SER A 346 -0.17 -13.82 25.68
C SER A 346 0.48 -12.94 24.61
N VAL A 347 0.47 -11.62 24.76
CA VAL A 347 0.89 -10.66 23.73
C VAL A 347 2.36 -10.30 23.93
N LYS A 348 3.20 -10.70 22.97
CA LYS A 348 4.63 -10.37 22.91
C LYS A 348 4.89 -8.98 22.33
N LEU A 349 4.00 -8.50 21.47
CA LEU A 349 4.03 -7.14 20.93
C LEU A 349 2.65 -6.72 20.45
N MET A 350 2.22 -5.53 20.85
CA MET A 350 1.17 -4.77 20.19
C MET A 350 1.76 -3.45 19.70
N PHE A 351 1.84 -3.31 18.39
CA PHE A 351 2.36 -2.12 17.73
C PHE A 351 1.19 -1.30 17.15
N LEU A 352 1.15 -0.02 17.50
CA LEU A 352 0.14 0.92 17.06
C LEU A 352 0.84 2.08 16.35
N SER A 353 0.50 2.32 15.09
CA SER A 353 1.05 3.45 14.37
C SER A 353 0.02 4.27 13.63
N ILE A 354 0.39 5.51 13.33
CA ILE A 354 -0.43 6.49 12.61
C ILE A 354 0.47 7.59 12.03
N GLY A 355 0.07 8.26 10.96
CA GLY A 355 0.70 9.47 10.46
C GLY A 355 0.35 10.70 11.32
N SER A 356 1.27 11.64 11.46
CA SER A 356 1.05 12.88 12.23
C SER A 356 -0.08 13.73 11.66
N GLU A 357 -0.33 13.63 10.34
CA GLU A 357 -1.36 14.40 9.64
C GLU A 357 -2.73 13.68 9.59
N GLU A 358 -2.87 12.57 10.33
CA GLU A 358 -4.09 11.72 10.35
C GLU A 358 -4.99 11.93 11.57
N ARG A 359 -4.80 13.01 12.34
CA ARG A 359 -5.41 13.18 13.68
C ARG A 359 -4.97 12.03 14.62
N PRO A 360 -3.67 11.99 14.97
CA PRO A 360 -3.05 10.86 15.66
C PRO A 360 -3.58 10.65 17.09
N GLU A 361 -4.27 11.64 17.65
CA GLU A 361 -4.70 11.70 19.05
C GLU A 361 -5.52 10.47 19.45
N ARG A 362 -6.36 9.96 18.54
CA ARG A 362 -7.18 8.78 18.81
C ARG A 362 -6.34 7.52 19.04
N VAL A 363 -5.35 7.26 18.19
CA VAL A 363 -4.50 6.07 18.30
C VAL A 363 -3.53 6.22 19.47
N LYS A 364 -3.01 7.43 19.67
CA LYS A 364 -2.18 7.76 20.82
C LYS A 364 -2.91 7.57 22.15
N ALA A 365 -4.12 8.11 22.28
CA ALA A 365 -4.95 7.96 23.48
C ALA A 365 -5.26 6.49 23.78
N PHE A 366 -5.51 5.67 22.74
CA PHE A 366 -5.70 4.23 22.90
C PHE A 366 -4.44 3.54 23.43
N ALA A 367 -3.28 3.83 22.84
CA ALA A 367 -1.99 3.28 23.30
C ALA A 367 -1.68 3.68 24.75
N ASP A 368 -1.90 4.95 25.10
CA ASP A 368 -1.66 5.48 26.44
C ASP A 368 -2.64 4.87 27.46
N ALA A 369 -3.91 4.67 27.08
CA ALA A 369 -4.89 3.97 27.92
C ALA A 369 -4.51 2.51 28.20
N LEU A 370 -4.03 1.76 27.19
CA LEU A 370 -3.54 0.39 27.40
C LEU A 370 -2.35 0.37 28.38
N LYS A 371 -1.39 1.29 28.23
CA LYS A 371 -0.24 1.42 29.13
C LYS A 371 -0.64 1.78 30.56
N ALA A 372 -1.60 2.70 30.72
CA ALA A 372 -2.13 3.09 32.04
C ALA A 372 -2.79 1.92 32.78
N LYS A 373 -3.30 0.92 32.06
CA LYS A 373 -3.86 -0.33 32.63
C LYS A 373 -2.79 -1.38 32.97
N GLY A 374 -1.50 -1.05 32.86
CA GLY A 374 -0.39 -1.96 33.16
C GLY A 374 -0.16 -3.04 32.09
N LEU A 375 -0.70 -2.84 30.88
CA LEU A 375 -0.41 -3.70 29.73
C LEU A 375 0.99 -3.37 29.20
N LYS A 376 1.82 -4.40 29.09
CA LYS A 376 3.20 -4.34 28.62
C LYS A 376 3.25 -4.60 27.11
N ASN A 377 4.43 -4.39 26.53
CA ASN A 377 4.70 -4.66 25.10
C ASN A 377 3.83 -3.83 24.13
N ILE A 378 3.38 -2.66 24.57
CA ILE A 378 2.65 -1.70 23.73
C ILE A 378 3.66 -0.69 23.16
N VAL A 379 3.82 -0.71 21.84
CA VAL A 379 4.65 0.26 21.11
C VAL A 379 3.73 1.20 20.33
N TYR A 380 3.97 2.50 20.46
CA TYR A 380 3.31 3.54 19.68
C TYR A 380 4.36 4.20 18.76
N TYR A 381 4.04 4.34 17.48
CA TYR A 381 4.89 5.00 16.49
C TYR A 381 4.08 6.01 15.70
N GLU A 382 4.65 7.20 15.48
CA GLU A 382 4.01 8.24 14.69
C GLU A 382 4.89 8.61 13.50
N SER A 383 4.36 8.44 12.29
CA SER A 383 5.05 8.79 11.06
C SER A 383 4.92 10.29 10.79
N GLN A 384 6.01 11.02 10.97
CA GLN A 384 6.02 12.48 10.90
C GLN A 384 5.84 12.99 9.46
N GLY A 385 4.96 13.97 9.29
CA GLY A 385 4.70 14.65 8.02
C GLY A 385 3.96 13.80 6.97
N SER A 386 3.33 12.70 7.38
CA SER A 386 2.55 11.85 6.46
C SER A 386 1.12 11.66 6.95
N ALA A 387 0.21 11.48 5.99
CA ALA A 387 -1.22 11.27 6.22
C ALA A 387 -1.61 9.79 6.05
N HIS A 388 -2.89 9.52 5.77
CA HIS A 388 -3.45 8.17 5.60
C HIS A 388 -3.06 7.59 4.23
N GLU A 389 -1.75 7.43 4.02
CA GLU A 389 -1.11 7.13 2.73
C GLU A 389 0.02 6.11 2.89
N TRP A 390 0.49 5.57 1.77
CA TRP A 390 1.43 4.44 1.75
C TRP A 390 2.75 4.72 2.45
N LEU A 391 3.25 5.96 2.47
CA LEU A 391 4.50 6.27 3.19
C LEU A 391 4.38 6.00 4.70
N THR A 392 3.24 6.35 5.32
CA THR A 392 2.99 6.03 6.73
C THR A 392 3.11 4.52 6.97
N TRP A 393 2.57 3.72 6.07
CA TRP A 393 2.53 2.26 6.22
C TRP A 393 3.88 1.61 5.90
N ARG A 394 4.64 2.13 4.93
CA ARG A 394 6.04 1.72 4.68
C ARG A 394 6.91 1.96 5.90
N ARG A 395 6.86 3.16 6.48
CA ARG A 395 7.57 3.49 7.73
C ARG A 395 7.08 2.63 8.90
N SER A 396 5.78 2.38 9.01
CA SER A 396 5.22 1.50 10.04
C SER A 396 5.77 0.07 9.94
N LEU A 397 5.85 -0.51 8.73
CA LEU A 397 6.45 -1.83 8.53
C LEU A 397 7.94 -1.83 8.89
N ARG A 398 8.68 -0.79 8.48
CA ARG A 398 10.10 -0.60 8.79
C ARG A 398 10.36 -0.62 10.30
N GLU A 399 9.52 0.03 11.09
CA GLU A 399 9.66 0.07 12.55
C GLU A 399 9.10 -1.17 13.25
N PHE A 400 8.09 -1.82 12.68
CA PHE A 400 7.44 -3.00 13.25
C PHE A 400 8.24 -4.30 13.04
N ALA A 401 8.70 -4.56 11.82
CA ALA A 401 9.35 -5.82 11.47
C ALA A 401 10.59 -6.16 12.33
N PRO A 402 11.45 -5.19 12.71
CA PRO A 402 12.57 -5.44 13.62
C PRO A 402 12.17 -5.89 15.03
N LEU A 403 10.91 -5.70 15.44
CA LEU A 403 10.43 -6.06 16.78
C LEU A 403 9.82 -7.47 16.84
N LEU A 404 9.68 -8.14 15.70
CA LEU A 404 9.03 -9.44 15.60
C LEU A 404 9.96 -10.61 15.96
N PHE A 405 9.36 -11.63 16.59
CA PHE A 405 9.99 -12.94 16.84
C PHE A 405 11.29 -12.89 17.64
N LYS A 406 11.36 -11.92 18.56
CA LYS A 406 12.40 -11.74 19.57
C LYS A 406 11.86 -12.03 20.97
#